data_AF-A0A1M7G7I6-F1
#
_entry.id   AF-A0A1M7G7I6-F1
#
_cell.length_a   1.000
_cell.length_b   1.000
_cell.length_c   1.000
_cell.angle_alpha   90.00
_cell.angle_beta   90.00
_cell.angle_gamma   90.00
#
_symmetry.space_group_name_H-M   'P 1'
#
loop_
_entity.id
_entity.type
_entity.pdbx_description
1 polymer ?
#
loop_
_entity_poly.entity_id
_entity_poly.type
_entity_poly.pdbx_seq_one_letter_code
_entity_poly.pdbx_strand_id
1 'polypeptide(L)'
;MIFFIQLATLIAFYTYSNVLYEKIYPSKKYHVSFRIIYILLAALIMTYIKTLEIAILNFSFSFLSLIIFNIIFFKPSSKSFLIYDAIIYVIMLIVEMITTFMIAFIIDVPVEKITEKPYSYAATALMDWIIMLALAKCFVSINSEKGINNIRTQEVIMFFGLIIGEILLFTFLIDIISESESRYEIVLILLIFLLLDLYLTYLINRISKAYKTEKELELVTQQSTLQLNAYNKLNEKYIASRRVIHDVRKHIASLEGLITANKADEAGKYRDMLNSELNKLMPRFECDNSILTVVINNKIEAADNMKVDFKVNAEFTQMDFISNLDITAIFSNLLDNAFEACAELPEEKRHVSLSITRRNYFVFIYVENTFAEVNQDVKKQFRSTKKGHQGIGMSNIRNACKKYSGNFNAHTENDMFITEILIPIPDNLANDDMLFKKHINT
;
A
#
# COMPACT_ATOMS: atom_id res chain seq x y z
N MET A 1 -5.07 -20.06 -52.04
CA MET A 1 -6.41 -19.64 -51.54
C MET A 1 -6.52 -19.86 -50.03
N ILE A 2 -6.26 -21.08 -49.52
CA ILE A 2 -6.32 -21.42 -48.09
C ILE A 2 -5.43 -20.50 -47.22
N PHE A 3 -4.18 -20.22 -47.65
CA PHE A 3 -3.30 -19.27 -46.97
C PHE A 3 -3.94 -17.89 -46.72
N PHE A 4 -4.65 -17.35 -47.72
CA PHE A 4 -5.30 -16.04 -47.59
C PHE A 4 -6.50 -16.08 -46.64
N ILE A 5 -7.23 -17.20 -46.61
CA ILE A 5 -8.34 -17.41 -45.66
C ILE A 5 -7.76 -17.48 -44.23
N GLN A 6 -6.69 -18.24 -44.02
CA GLN A 6 -6.00 -18.32 -42.73
C GLN A 6 -5.51 -16.94 -42.25
N LEU A 7 -4.84 -16.19 -43.13
CA LEU A 7 -4.41 -14.83 -42.82
C LEU A 7 -5.58 -13.92 -42.42
N ALA A 8 -6.68 -13.97 -43.17
CA ALA A 8 -7.88 -13.19 -42.87
C ALA A 8 -8.50 -13.58 -41.50
N THR A 9 -8.58 -14.88 -41.20
CA THR A 9 -9.09 -15.34 -39.88
C THR A 9 -8.22 -14.86 -38.72
N LEU A 10 -6.90 -14.86 -38.88
CA LEU A 10 -5.99 -14.41 -37.82
C LEU A 10 -6.03 -12.89 -37.62
N ILE A 11 -6.20 -12.12 -38.69
CA ILE A 11 -6.47 -10.67 -38.59
C ILE A 11 -7.79 -10.43 -37.84
N ALA A 12 -8.84 -11.18 -38.17
CA ALA A 12 -10.12 -11.11 -37.47
C ALA A 12 -9.97 -11.45 -35.98
N PHE A 13 -9.13 -12.41 -35.62
CA PHE A 13 -8.85 -12.78 -34.23
C PHE A 13 -8.19 -11.68 -33.41
N TYR A 14 -7.12 -11.07 -33.92
CA TYR A 14 -6.48 -9.99 -33.16
C TYR A 14 -7.31 -8.70 -33.14
N THR A 15 -8.10 -8.43 -34.19
CA THR A 15 -9.04 -7.29 -34.18
C THR A 15 -10.19 -7.51 -33.20
N TYR A 16 -10.75 -8.73 -33.15
CA TYR A 16 -11.73 -9.14 -32.14
C TYR A 16 -11.17 -8.96 -30.73
N SER A 17 -9.96 -9.49 -30.47
CA SER A 17 -9.28 -9.37 -29.19
C SER A 17 -9.06 -7.91 -28.80
N ASN A 18 -8.62 -7.06 -29.75
CA ASN A 18 -8.46 -5.63 -29.50
C ASN A 18 -9.77 -4.97 -29.01
N VAL A 19 -10.88 -5.21 -29.73
CA VAL A 19 -12.19 -4.61 -29.39
C VAL A 19 -12.70 -5.11 -28.03
N LEU A 20 -12.51 -6.39 -27.74
CA LEU A 20 -12.95 -7.00 -26.50
C LEU A 20 -12.16 -6.46 -25.31
N TYR A 21 -10.83 -6.51 -25.37
CA TYR A 21 -9.97 -6.09 -24.27
C TYR A 21 -9.96 -4.58 -24.05
N GLU A 22 -10.25 -3.77 -25.07
CA GLU A 22 -10.41 -2.31 -24.89
C GLU A 22 -11.63 -1.95 -24.02
N LYS A 23 -12.64 -2.82 -23.94
CA LYS A 23 -13.77 -2.65 -23.01
C LYS A 23 -13.46 -3.12 -21.58
N ILE A 24 -12.48 -3.99 -21.41
CA ILE A 24 -12.16 -4.64 -20.13
C ILE A 24 -10.99 -3.92 -19.44
N TYR A 25 -9.98 -3.53 -20.21
CA TYR A 25 -8.72 -2.99 -19.72
C TYR A 25 -8.42 -1.61 -20.32
N PRO A 26 -7.82 -0.71 -19.53
CA PRO A 26 -7.32 0.55 -20.05
C PRO A 26 -6.21 0.28 -21.07
N SER A 27 -6.37 0.82 -22.28
CA SER A 27 -5.41 0.64 -23.36
C SER A 27 -4.17 1.54 -23.17
N LYS A 28 -3.00 1.05 -23.59
CA LYS A 28 -1.77 1.84 -23.64
C LYS A 28 -1.83 2.80 -24.82
N LYS A 29 -1.34 4.03 -24.62
CA LYS A 29 -1.29 5.07 -25.65
C LYS A 29 -0.18 4.74 -26.66
N TYR A 30 -0.54 3.98 -27.68
CA TYR A 30 0.25 3.75 -28.89
C TYR A 30 -0.47 4.33 -30.10
N HIS A 31 0.29 4.70 -31.14
CA HIS A 31 -0.31 5.08 -32.42
C HIS A 31 -1.07 3.90 -33.03
N VAL A 32 -2.23 4.18 -33.64
CA VAL A 32 -3.08 3.16 -34.28
C VAL A 32 -2.31 2.38 -35.35
N SER A 33 -1.39 3.04 -36.06
CA SER A 33 -0.51 2.40 -37.05
C SER A 33 0.34 1.29 -36.45
N PHE A 34 0.90 1.49 -35.26
CA PHE A 34 1.70 0.46 -34.58
C PHE A 34 0.85 -0.78 -34.21
N ARG A 35 -0.40 -0.57 -33.77
CA ARG A 35 -1.34 -1.67 -33.50
C ARG A 35 -1.63 -2.48 -34.76
N ILE A 36 -1.94 -1.80 -35.87
CA ILE A 36 -2.23 -2.45 -37.15
C ILE A 36 -1.02 -3.25 -37.65
N ILE A 37 0.18 -2.67 -37.59
CA ILE A 37 1.43 -3.35 -38.00
C ILE A 37 1.64 -4.62 -37.18
N TYR A 38 1.46 -4.56 -35.85
CA TYR A 38 1.58 -5.75 -35.01
C TYR A 38 0.57 -6.83 -35.40
N ILE A 39 -0.71 -6.47 -35.56
CA ILE A 39 -1.77 -7.41 -35.93
C ILE A 39 -1.42 -8.15 -37.22
N LEU A 40 -0.96 -7.41 -38.23
CA LEU A 40 -0.56 -7.97 -39.52
C LEU A 40 0.66 -8.90 -39.40
N LEU A 41 1.68 -8.50 -38.64
CA LEU A 41 2.88 -9.31 -38.42
C LEU A 41 2.56 -10.59 -37.63
N ALA A 42 1.78 -10.48 -36.55
CA ALA A 42 1.38 -11.61 -35.74
C ALA A 42 0.54 -12.61 -36.56
N ALA A 43 -0.41 -12.12 -37.36
CA ALA A 43 -1.21 -12.95 -38.26
C ALA A 43 -0.35 -13.63 -39.36
N LEU A 44 0.65 -12.96 -39.91
CA LEU A 44 1.59 -13.55 -40.87
C LEU A 44 2.42 -14.68 -40.26
N ILE A 45 3.00 -14.44 -39.08
CA ILE A 45 3.80 -15.45 -38.37
C ILE A 45 2.94 -16.67 -38.01
N MET A 46 1.73 -16.43 -37.52
CA MET A 46 0.74 -17.48 -37.23
C MET A 46 0.37 -18.31 -38.46
N THR A 47 0.13 -17.65 -39.59
CA THR A 47 -0.22 -18.35 -40.83
C THR A 47 0.93 -19.26 -41.25
N TYR A 48 2.18 -18.77 -41.17
CA TYR A 48 3.35 -19.59 -41.45
C TYR A 48 3.46 -20.79 -40.49
N ILE A 49 3.28 -20.59 -39.19
CA ILE A 49 3.33 -21.70 -38.22
C ILE A 49 2.23 -22.74 -38.51
N LYS A 50 1.02 -22.29 -38.90
CA LYS A 50 -0.08 -23.18 -39.29
C LYS A 50 0.27 -24.06 -40.50
N THR A 51 1.09 -23.57 -41.44
CA THR A 51 1.58 -24.38 -42.58
C THR A 51 2.56 -25.48 -42.20
N LEU A 52 3.11 -25.47 -40.98
CA LEU A 52 3.98 -26.55 -40.49
C LEU A 52 3.18 -27.79 -40.04
N GLU A 53 1.86 -27.69 -39.92
CA GLU A 53 0.95 -28.79 -39.55
C GLU A 53 1.25 -29.45 -38.19
N ILE A 54 2.01 -28.76 -37.31
CA ILE A 54 2.30 -29.22 -35.95
C ILE A 54 1.25 -28.65 -34.97
N ALA A 55 0.28 -29.48 -34.57
CA ALA A 55 -0.84 -29.06 -33.72
C ALA A 55 -0.42 -28.43 -32.37
N ILE A 56 0.53 -29.05 -31.66
CA ILE A 56 1.01 -28.55 -30.36
C ILE A 56 1.68 -27.18 -30.51
N LEU A 57 2.41 -26.97 -31.59
CA LEU A 57 3.07 -25.70 -31.89
C LEU A 57 2.04 -24.61 -32.21
N ASN A 58 1.04 -24.94 -33.03
CA ASN A 58 -0.07 -24.04 -33.36
C ASN A 58 -0.80 -23.58 -32.10
N PHE A 59 -1.16 -24.52 -31.21
CA PHE A 59 -1.84 -24.23 -29.96
C PHE A 59 -0.99 -23.33 -29.04
N SER A 60 0.25 -23.75 -28.78
CA SER A 60 1.12 -23.07 -27.82
C SER A 60 1.45 -21.65 -28.28
N PHE A 61 1.73 -21.49 -29.58
CA PHE A 61 2.05 -20.20 -30.14
C PHE A 61 0.82 -19.28 -30.19
N SER A 62 -0.37 -19.82 -30.54
CA SER A 62 -1.64 -19.07 -30.52
C SER A 62 -1.92 -18.45 -29.16
N PHE A 63 -1.84 -19.27 -28.11
CA PHE A 63 -2.06 -18.81 -26.74
C PHE A 63 -0.99 -17.80 -26.29
N LEU A 64 0.29 -18.09 -26.53
CA LEU A 64 1.39 -17.17 -26.19
C LEU A 64 1.26 -15.82 -26.91
N SER A 65 0.84 -15.82 -28.17
CA SER A 65 0.68 -14.59 -28.93
C SER A 65 -0.42 -13.69 -28.37
N LEU A 66 -1.50 -14.28 -27.85
CA LEU A 66 -2.60 -13.55 -27.22
C LEU A 66 -2.11 -12.88 -25.92
N ILE A 67 -1.35 -13.63 -25.11
CA ILE A 67 -0.71 -13.10 -23.89
C ILE A 67 0.21 -11.93 -24.23
N ILE A 68 1.07 -12.08 -25.24
CA ILE A 68 2.00 -11.03 -25.68
C ILE A 68 1.22 -9.82 -26.19
N PHE A 69 0.18 -10.02 -27.01
CA PHE A 69 -0.69 -8.95 -27.49
C PHE A 69 -1.28 -8.15 -26.33
N ASN A 70 -1.78 -8.83 -25.29
CA ASN A 70 -2.37 -8.19 -24.13
C ASN A 70 -1.35 -7.42 -23.28
N ILE A 71 -0.17 -8.00 -23.06
CA ILE A 71 0.93 -7.34 -22.35
C ILE A 71 1.40 -6.09 -23.10
N ILE A 72 1.46 -6.13 -24.43
CA ILE A 72 1.94 -5.00 -25.23
C ILE A 72 0.92 -3.87 -25.26
N PHE A 73 -0.37 -4.15 -25.52
CA PHE A 73 -1.36 -3.10 -25.82
C PHE A 73 -2.24 -2.66 -24.65
N PHE A 74 -2.36 -3.46 -23.60
CA PHE A 74 -3.23 -3.17 -22.47
C PHE A 74 -2.45 -3.07 -21.15
N LYS A 75 -3.07 -2.45 -20.14
CA LYS A 75 -2.55 -2.40 -18.76
C LYS A 75 -3.40 -3.31 -17.86
N PRO A 76 -3.14 -4.63 -17.85
CA PRO A 76 -3.84 -5.54 -16.95
C PRO A 76 -3.52 -5.18 -15.50
N SER A 77 -4.55 -5.04 -14.67
CA SER A 77 -4.45 -4.71 -13.24
C SER A 77 -3.95 -5.87 -12.37
N SER A 78 -4.11 -7.10 -12.86
CA SER A 78 -3.86 -8.36 -12.13
C SER A 78 -3.53 -9.47 -13.13
N LYS A 79 -3.01 -10.61 -12.64
CA LYS A 79 -2.83 -11.86 -13.41
C LYS A 79 -4.16 -12.43 -13.96
N SER A 80 -5.30 -11.87 -13.55
CA SER A 80 -6.65 -12.23 -13.99
C SER A 80 -6.85 -12.15 -15.52
N PHE A 81 -6.04 -11.37 -16.25
CA PHE A 81 -6.11 -11.35 -17.72
C PHE A 81 -5.79 -12.72 -18.35
N LEU A 82 -4.93 -13.53 -17.72
CA LEU A 82 -4.61 -14.88 -18.18
C LEU A 82 -5.84 -15.80 -18.18
N ILE A 83 -6.78 -15.58 -17.27
CA ILE A 83 -8.04 -16.34 -17.22
C ILE A 83 -8.93 -15.94 -18.39
N TYR A 84 -9.06 -14.65 -18.68
CA TYR A 84 -9.84 -14.21 -19.84
C TYR A 84 -9.24 -14.69 -21.15
N ASP A 85 -7.91 -14.59 -21.30
CA ASP A 85 -7.16 -15.12 -22.44
C ASP A 85 -7.49 -16.60 -22.67
N ALA A 86 -7.50 -17.38 -21.59
CA ALA A 86 -7.80 -18.79 -21.63
C ALA A 86 -9.29 -19.09 -21.90
N ILE A 87 -10.23 -18.36 -21.28
CA ILE A 87 -11.68 -18.48 -21.57
C ILE A 87 -11.96 -18.21 -23.06
N ILE A 88 -11.46 -17.10 -23.58
CA ILE A 88 -11.72 -16.69 -24.96
C ILE A 88 -11.12 -17.69 -25.94
N TYR A 89 -9.96 -18.23 -25.62
CA TYR A 89 -9.30 -19.22 -26.45
C TYR A 89 -10.05 -20.57 -26.45
N VAL A 90 -10.52 -21.04 -25.29
CA VAL A 90 -11.35 -22.26 -25.20
C VAL A 90 -12.67 -22.10 -25.94
N ILE A 91 -13.38 -20.98 -25.74
CA ILE A 91 -14.60 -20.66 -26.48
C ILE A 91 -14.32 -20.67 -27.99
N MET A 92 -13.20 -20.11 -28.44
CA MET A 92 -12.83 -20.11 -29.84
C MET A 92 -12.62 -21.53 -30.39
N LEU A 93 -11.96 -22.42 -29.64
CA LEU A 93 -11.77 -23.82 -30.04
C LEU A 93 -13.11 -24.57 -30.14
N ILE A 94 -14.00 -24.37 -29.16
CA ILE A 94 -15.34 -24.98 -29.18
C ILE A 94 -16.15 -24.47 -30.37
N VAL A 95 -16.10 -23.17 -30.66
CA VAL A 95 -16.77 -22.58 -31.82
C VAL A 95 -16.21 -23.14 -33.13
N GLU A 96 -14.89 -23.21 -33.29
CA GLU A 96 -14.24 -23.78 -34.49
C GLU A 96 -14.66 -25.25 -34.70
N MET A 97 -14.77 -26.04 -33.62
CA MET A 97 -15.29 -27.40 -33.71
C MET A 97 -16.76 -27.40 -34.16
N ILE A 98 -17.64 -26.64 -33.49
CA ILE A 98 -19.09 -26.60 -33.80
C ILE A 98 -19.32 -26.23 -35.27
N THR A 99 -18.67 -25.17 -35.76
CA THR A 99 -18.87 -24.69 -37.14
C THR A 99 -18.32 -25.68 -38.15
N THR A 100 -17.17 -26.31 -37.87
CA THR A 100 -16.59 -27.34 -38.73
C THR A 100 -17.54 -28.53 -38.84
N PHE A 101 -18.07 -29.04 -37.73
CA PHE A 101 -19.07 -30.11 -37.75
C PHE A 101 -20.38 -29.70 -38.46
N MET A 102 -20.86 -28.47 -38.24
CA MET A 102 -22.08 -27.96 -38.92
C MET A 102 -21.89 -27.87 -40.44
N ILE A 103 -20.77 -27.32 -40.91
CA ILE A 103 -20.50 -27.23 -42.34
C ILE A 103 -20.26 -28.62 -42.95
N ALA A 104 -19.62 -29.55 -42.21
CA ALA A 104 -19.45 -30.94 -42.64
C ALA A 104 -20.79 -31.62 -42.88
N PHE A 105 -21.73 -31.37 -41.98
CA PHE A 105 -23.08 -31.87 -42.07
C PHE A 105 -23.85 -31.26 -43.26
N ILE A 106 -23.78 -29.95 -43.45
CA ILE A 106 -24.49 -29.26 -44.55
C ILE A 106 -24.01 -29.72 -45.93
N ILE A 107 -22.69 -29.94 -46.07
CA ILE A 107 -22.07 -30.31 -47.35
C ILE A 107 -22.04 -31.85 -47.53
N ASP A 108 -22.37 -32.61 -46.48
CA ASP A 108 -22.26 -34.06 -46.37
C ASP A 108 -20.89 -34.60 -46.81
N VAL A 109 -19.84 -34.05 -46.20
CA VAL A 109 -18.46 -34.51 -46.40
C VAL A 109 -17.84 -34.88 -45.06
N PRO A 110 -16.91 -35.86 -45.03
CA PRO A 110 -16.09 -36.11 -43.85
C PRO A 110 -15.42 -34.83 -43.36
N VAL A 111 -15.37 -34.64 -42.04
CA VAL A 111 -14.81 -33.44 -41.39
C VAL A 111 -13.38 -33.16 -41.86
N GLU A 112 -12.59 -34.20 -42.04
CA GLU A 112 -11.21 -34.15 -42.53
C GLU A 112 -11.07 -33.46 -43.90
N LYS A 113 -12.10 -33.56 -44.76
CA LYS A 113 -12.08 -33.01 -46.13
C LYS A 113 -12.52 -31.55 -46.20
N ILE A 114 -12.98 -30.95 -45.11
CA ILE A 114 -13.39 -29.54 -45.08
C ILE A 114 -12.21 -28.61 -45.34
N THR A 115 -11.08 -28.91 -44.72
CA THR A 115 -9.87 -28.07 -44.75
C THR A 115 -9.16 -28.15 -46.11
N GLU A 116 -9.40 -29.20 -46.88
CA GLU A 116 -8.85 -29.41 -48.22
C GLU A 116 -9.50 -28.49 -49.27
N LYS A 117 -10.81 -28.21 -49.14
CA LYS A 117 -11.57 -27.41 -50.10
C LYS A 117 -11.65 -25.95 -49.64
N PRO A 118 -11.16 -24.98 -50.45
CA PRO A 118 -11.08 -23.59 -50.01
C PRO A 118 -12.45 -22.94 -49.76
N TYR A 119 -13.50 -23.37 -50.46
CA TYR A 119 -14.85 -22.81 -50.26
C TYR A 119 -15.50 -23.30 -48.97
N SER A 120 -15.35 -24.58 -48.59
CA SER A 120 -15.84 -25.09 -47.30
C SER A 120 -15.06 -24.50 -46.14
N TYR A 121 -13.73 -24.36 -46.26
CA TYR A 121 -12.90 -23.72 -45.25
C TYR A 121 -13.23 -22.22 -45.07
N ALA A 122 -13.56 -21.52 -46.16
CA ALA A 122 -14.04 -20.14 -46.05
C ALA A 122 -15.42 -20.06 -45.35
N ALA A 123 -16.31 -21.01 -45.61
CA ALA A 123 -17.63 -21.04 -45.00
C ALA A 123 -17.57 -21.29 -43.48
N THR A 124 -16.71 -22.21 -43.01
CA THR A 124 -16.48 -22.42 -41.57
C THR A 124 -15.94 -21.17 -40.92
N ALA A 125 -14.87 -20.59 -41.50
CA ALA A 125 -14.26 -19.37 -40.98
C ALA A 125 -15.25 -18.20 -40.88
N LEU A 126 -16.13 -18.01 -41.86
CA LEU A 126 -17.16 -16.97 -41.80
C LEU A 126 -18.18 -17.23 -40.68
N MET A 127 -18.60 -18.49 -40.53
CA MET A 127 -19.54 -18.88 -39.48
C MET A 127 -18.93 -18.72 -38.09
N ASP A 128 -17.64 -19.04 -37.92
CA ASP A 128 -16.89 -18.83 -36.68
C ASP A 128 -16.97 -17.38 -36.23
N TRP A 129 -16.65 -16.44 -37.13
CA TRP A 129 -16.65 -15.02 -36.80
C TRP A 129 -18.04 -14.47 -36.50
N ILE A 130 -19.10 -14.98 -37.16
CA ILE A 130 -20.48 -14.61 -36.85
C ILE A 130 -20.83 -15.02 -35.41
N ILE A 131 -20.49 -16.25 -35.01
CA ILE A 131 -20.76 -16.76 -33.67
C ILE A 131 -19.90 -16.03 -32.64
N MET A 132 -18.61 -15.83 -32.90
CA MET A 132 -17.70 -15.11 -32.01
C MET A 132 -18.15 -13.66 -31.76
N LEU A 133 -18.63 -12.95 -32.78
CA LEU A 133 -19.18 -11.60 -32.61
C LEU A 133 -20.46 -11.58 -31.76
N ALA A 134 -21.32 -12.61 -31.85
CA ALA A 134 -22.48 -12.76 -30.98
C ALA A 134 -22.07 -13.02 -29.53
N LEU A 135 -21.11 -13.94 -29.31
CA LEU A 135 -20.59 -14.28 -28.00
C LEU A 135 -19.84 -13.10 -27.34
N ALA A 136 -19.15 -12.26 -28.12
CA ALA A 136 -18.54 -11.03 -27.59
C ALA A 136 -19.56 -10.13 -26.90
N LYS A 137 -20.77 -9.98 -27.47
CA LYS A 137 -21.82 -9.15 -26.84
C LYS A 137 -22.25 -9.74 -25.50
N CYS A 138 -22.45 -11.06 -25.44
CA CYS A 138 -22.77 -11.76 -24.20
C CYS A 138 -21.65 -11.61 -23.17
N PHE A 139 -20.40 -11.86 -23.57
CA PHE A 139 -19.23 -11.78 -22.71
C PHE A 139 -19.01 -10.37 -22.15
N VAL A 140 -19.13 -9.34 -22.97
CA VAL A 140 -19.03 -7.94 -22.54
C VAL A 140 -20.18 -7.58 -21.59
N SER A 141 -21.41 -8.04 -21.87
CA SER A 141 -22.56 -7.80 -20.99
C SER A 141 -22.39 -8.43 -19.61
N ILE A 142 -21.72 -9.58 -19.52
CA ILE A 142 -21.43 -10.28 -18.26
C ILE A 142 -20.27 -9.59 -17.50
N ASN A 143 -19.32 -8.99 -18.23
CA ASN A 143 -18.07 -8.43 -17.70
C ASN A 143 -18.04 -6.88 -17.61
N SER A 144 -19.16 -6.18 -17.87
CA SER A 144 -19.20 -4.71 -18.06
C SER A 144 -18.77 -3.88 -16.85
N GLU A 145 -18.63 -4.48 -15.67
CA GLU A 145 -18.14 -3.83 -14.45
C GLU A 145 -16.66 -4.17 -14.21
N LYS A 146 -15.75 -3.48 -14.92
CA LYS A 146 -14.30 -3.39 -14.64
C LYS A 146 -13.54 -4.72 -14.48
N GLY A 147 -13.97 -5.80 -15.13
CA GLY A 147 -13.26 -7.08 -15.17
C GLY A 147 -13.04 -7.76 -13.81
N ILE A 148 -12.61 -9.02 -13.83
CA ILE A 148 -12.31 -9.75 -12.61
C ILE A 148 -11.04 -9.16 -11.99
N ASN A 149 -11.17 -8.55 -10.81
CA ASN A 149 -10.04 -8.07 -10.02
C ASN A 149 -9.94 -8.88 -8.73
N ASN A 150 -8.72 -9.22 -8.31
CA ASN A 150 -8.42 -10.02 -7.11
C ASN A 150 -9.01 -11.44 -7.12
N ILE A 151 -8.52 -12.28 -8.03
CA ILE A 151 -8.76 -13.73 -8.02
C ILE A 151 -7.69 -14.40 -7.16
N ARG A 152 -8.07 -15.39 -6.35
CA ARG A 152 -7.12 -16.21 -5.58
C ARG A 152 -6.38 -17.17 -6.51
N THR A 153 -5.11 -17.42 -6.22
CA THR A 153 -4.28 -18.35 -7.02
C THR A 153 -4.92 -19.74 -7.17
N GLN A 154 -5.67 -20.21 -6.16
CA GLN A 154 -6.39 -21.49 -6.21
C GLN A 154 -7.47 -21.52 -7.30
N GLU A 155 -8.18 -20.42 -7.52
CA GLU A 155 -9.22 -20.29 -8.55
C GLU A 155 -8.59 -20.29 -9.95
N VAL A 156 -7.42 -19.65 -10.09
CA VAL A 156 -6.61 -19.69 -11.33
C VAL A 156 -6.17 -21.12 -11.64
N ILE A 157 -5.67 -21.86 -10.64
CA ILE A 157 -5.23 -23.26 -10.81
C ILE A 157 -6.41 -24.16 -11.19
N MET A 158 -7.54 -24.03 -10.51
CA MET A 158 -8.76 -24.78 -10.81
C MET A 158 -9.21 -24.55 -12.26
N PHE A 159 -9.12 -23.30 -12.73
CA PHE A 159 -9.51 -22.93 -14.07
C PHE A 159 -8.59 -23.56 -15.14
N PHE A 160 -7.26 -23.48 -14.96
CA PHE A 160 -6.34 -24.17 -15.86
C PHE A 160 -6.55 -25.69 -15.83
N GLY A 161 -6.86 -26.27 -14.66
CA GLY A 161 -7.22 -27.69 -14.55
C GLY A 161 -8.46 -28.07 -15.36
N LEU A 162 -9.49 -27.22 -15.32
CA LEU A 162 -10.73 -27.42 -16.09
C LEU A 162 -10.48 -27.35 -17.59
N ILE A 163 -9.72 -26.35 -18.06
CA ILE A 163 -9.34 -26.22 -19.48
C ILE A 163 -8.54 -27.43 -19.96
N ILE A 164 -7.55 -27.87 -19.19
CA ILE A 164 -6.76 -29.06 -19.54
C ILE A 164 -7.66 -30.28 -19.59
N GLY A 165 -8.59 -30.42 -18.64
CA GLY A 165 -9.58 -31.49 -18.62
C GLY A 165 -10.48 -31.49 -19.86
N GLU A 166 -10.96 -30.32 -20.29
CA GLU A 166 -11.79 -30.17 -21.49
C GLU A 166 -11.01 -30.49 -22.77
N ILE A 167 -9.78 -30.01 -22.91
CA ILE A 167 -8.93 -30.34 -24.06
C ILE A 167 -8.69 -31.85 -24.14
N LEU A 168 -8.42 -32.51 -23.02
CA LEU A 168 -8.24 -33.96 -22.97
C LEU A 168 -9.53 -34.72 -23.30
N LEU A 169 -10.68 -34.25 -22.79
CA LEU A 169 -11.99 -34.79 -23.12
C LEU A 169 -12.31 -34.64 -24.60
N PHE A 170 -12.06 -33.48 -25.20
CA PHE A 170 -12.29 -33.26 -26.63
C PHE A 170 -11.37 -34.11 -27.51
N THR A 171 -10.11 -34.26 -27.12
CA THR A 171 -9.18 -35.16 -27.83
C THR A 171 -9.70 -36.60 -27.81
N PHE A 172 -10.12 -37.09 -26.64
CA PHE A 172 -10.71 -38.42 -26.49
C PHE A 172 -12.02 -38.58 -27.26
N LEU A 173 -12.87 -37.55 -27.25
CA LEU A 173 -14.12 -37.56 -28.00
C LEU A 173 -13.85 -37.63 -29.50
N ILE A 174 -12.90 -36.86 -30.05
CA ILE A 174 -12.55 -36.89 -31.48
C ILE A 174 -12.17 -38.32 -31.92
N ASP A 175 -11.39 -39.04 -31.12
CA ASP A 175 -10.98 -40.41 -31.46
C ASP A 175 -12.18 -41.37 -31.53
N ILE A 176 -13.10 -41.30 -30.56
CA ILE A 176 -14.34 -42.11 -30.56
C ILE A 176 -15.28 -41.72 -31.70
N ILE A 177 -15.36 -40.41 -31.98
CA ILE A 177 -16.25 -39.81 -32.96
C ILE A 177 -15.86 -40.22 -34.38
N SER A 178 -14.55 -40.35 -34.65
CA SER A 178 -14.05 -40.74 -35.97
C SER A 178 -14.58 -42.11 -36.43
N GLU A 179 -15.02 -42.96 -35.50
CA GLU A 179 -15.58 -44.29 -35.75
C GLU A 179 -17.13 -44.33 -35.79
N SER A 180 -17.82 -43.23 -35.46
CA SER A 180 -19.29 -43.18 -35.28
C SER A 180 -20.02 -42.31 -36.31
N GLU A 181 -21.25 -42.67 -36.68
CA GLU A 181 -22.10 -41.84 -37.56
C GLU A 181 -22.91 -40.73 -36.81
N SER A 182 -22.86 -40.67 -35.48
CA SER A 182 -23.75 -39.83 -34.66
C SER A 182 -23.32 -38.36 -34.54
N ARG A 183 -23.30 -37.63 -35.66
CA ARG A 183 -22.85 -36.23 -35.76
C ARG A 183 -23.65 -35.23 -34.88
N TYR A 184 -24.94 -35.48 -34.64
CA TYR A 184 -25.81 -34.57 -33.86
C TYR A 184 -25.48 -34.56 -32.36
N GLU A 185 -25.07 -35.71 -31.80
CA GLU A 185 -24.80 -35.87 -30.37
C GLU A 185 -23.59 -35.02 -29.96
N ILE A 186 -22.61 -34.92 -30.85
CA ILE A 186 -21.37 -34.16 -30.66
C ILE A 186 -21.65 -32.67 -30.62
N VAL A 187 -22.43 -32.15 -31.57
CA VAL A 187 -22.81 -30.74 -31.59
C VAL A 187 -23.58 -30.39 -30.32
N LEU A 188 -24.45 -31.29 -29.84
CA LEU A 188 -25.18 -31.11 -28.59
C LEU A 188 -24.25 -31.10 -27.37
N ILE A 189 -23.26 -32.00 -27.32
CA ILE A 189 -22.24 -32.02 -26.26
C ILE A 189 -21.42 -30.71 -26.26
N LEU A 190 -20.95 -30.26 -27.44
CA LEU A 190 -20.19 -29.01 -27.57
C LEU A 190 -21.00 -27.79 -27.15
N LEU A 191 -22.30 -27.75 -27.46
CA LEU A 191 -23.20 -26.69 -27.01
C LEU A 191 -23.38 -26.70 -25.48
N ILE A 192 -23.45 -27.88 -24.86
CA ILE A 192 -23.52 -28.01 -23.39
C ILE A 192 -22.24 -27.47 -22.74
N PHE A 193 -21.06 -27.83 -23.26
CA PHE A 193 -19.78 -27.30 -22.77
C PHE A 193 -19.70 -25.77 -22.93
N LEU A 194 -20.09 -25.23 -24.08
CA LEU A 194 -20.13 -23.78 -24.30
C LEU A 194 -21.03 -23.06 -23.28
N LEU A 195 -22.20 -23.62 -22.96
CA LEU A 195 -23.09 -23.07 -21.93
C LEU A 195 -22.48 -23.18 -20.53
N LEU A 196 -21.77 -24.27 -20.25
CA LEU A 196 -21.06 -24.48 -18.99
C LEU A 196 -19.94 -23.45 -18.80
N ASP A 197 -19.15 -23.15 -19.83
CA ASP A 197 -18.10 -22.13 -19.82
C ASP A 197 -18.64 -20.73 -19.58
N LEU A 198 -19.74 -20.39 -20.25
CA LEU A 198 -20.42 -19.11 -20.06
C LEU A 198 -20.96 -18.98 -18.63
N TYR A 199 -21.54 -20.05 -18.09
CA TYR A 199 -22.03 -20.09 -16.71
C TYR A 199 -20.88 -20.01 -15.69
N LEU A 200 -19.77 -20.70 -15.93
CA LEU A 200 -18.60 -20.68 -15.07
C LEU A 200 -17.94 -19.29 -15.06
N THR A 201 -17.88 -18.64 -16.21
CA THR A 201 -17.46 -17.23 -16.33
C THR A 201 -18.36 -16.30 -15.49
N TYR A 202 -19.68 -16.50 -15.55
CA TYR A 202 -20.63 -15.76 -14.71
C TYR A 202 -20.41 -16.00 -13.21
N LEU A 203 -20.21 -17.25 -12.79
CA LEU A 203 -19.95 -17.60 -11.39
C LEU A 203 -18.65 -16.96 -10.86
N ILE A 204 -17.57 -17.01 -11.64
CA ILE A 204 -16.29 -16.38 -11.23
C ILE A 204 -16.47 -14.88 -11.02
N ASN A 205 -17.20 -14.20 -11.92
CA ASN A 205 -17.52 -12.79 -11.73
C ASN A 205 -18.32 -12.54 -10.44
N ARG A 206 -19.29 -13.39 -10.12
CA ARG A 206 -20.10 -13.26 -8.90
C ARG A 206 -19.25 -13.49 -7.65
N ILE A 207 -18.38 -14.50 -7.65
CA ILE A 207 -17.47 -14.80 -6.54
C ILE A 207 -16.47 -13.66 -6.35
N SER A 208 -15.86 -13.14 -7.42
CA SER A 208 -14.94 -12.01 -7.33
C SER A 208 -15.59 -10.76 -6.77
N LYS A 209 -16.84 -10.46 -7.18
CA LYS A 209 -17.62 -9.35 -6.60
C LYS A 209 -17.93 -9.57 -5.12
N ALA A 210 -18.31 -10.78 -4.74
CA ALA A 210 -18.56 -11.12 -3.34
C ALA A 210 -17.30 -10.95 -2.48
N TYR A 211 -16.15 -11.46 -2.95
CA TYR A 211 -14.87 -11.33 -2.27
C TYR A 211 -14.44 -9.86 -2.11
N LYS A 212 -14.63 -9.04 -3.16
CA LYS A 212 -14.36 -7.61 -3.08
C LYS A 212 -15.22 -6.92 -2.02
N THR A 213 -16.50 -7.26 -1.98
CA THR A 213 -17.47 -6.71 -1.02
C THR A 213 -17.11 -7.13 0.41
N GLU A 214 -16.72 -8.39 0.62
CA GLU A 214 -16.28 -8.90 1.92
C GLU A 214 -15.04 -8.17 2.42
N LYS A 215 -14.05 -7.95 1.55
CA LYS A 215 -12.84 -7.18 1.90
C LYS A 215 -13.14 -5.72 2.22
N GLU A 216 -14.04 -5.08 1.48
CA GLU A 216 -14.49 -3.71 1.78
C GLU A 216 -15.20 -3.64 3.13
N LEU A 217 -16.04 -4.64 3.45
CA LEU A 217 -16.72 -4.75 4.75
C LEU A 217 -15.74 -4.94 5.91
N GLU A 218 -14.72 -5.78 5.73
CA GLU A 218 -13.66 -5.97 6.74
C GLU A 218 -12.94 -4.65 7.04
N LEU A 219 -12.56 -3.90 6.00
CA LEU A 219 -11.91 -2.59 6.15
C LEU A 219 -12.80 -1.59 6.87
N VAL A 220 -14.09 -1.52 6.52
CA VAL A 220 -15.06 -0.64 7.20
C VAL A 220 -15.22 -1.03 8.67
N THR A 221 -15.24 -2.33 8.97
CA THR A 221 -15.34 -2.83 10.35
C THR A 221 -14.10 -2.47 11.18
N GLN A 222 -12.90 -2.63 10.59
CA GLN A 222 -11.65 -2.19 11.22
C GLN A 222 -11.65 -0.67 11.47
N GLN A 223 -12.11 0.13 10.51
CA GLN A 223 -12.22 1.57 10.69
C GLN A 223 -13.20 1.94 11.81
N SER A 224 -14.34 1.26 11.89
CA SER A 224 -15.34 1.47 12.94
C SER A 224 -14.79 1.16 14.33
N THR A 225 -14.03 0.08 14.48
CA THR A 225 -13.42 -0.28 15.78
C THR A 225 -12.37 0.73 16.22
N LEU A 226 -11.54 1.23 15.31
CA LEU A 226 -10.60 2.32 15.59
C LEU A 226 -11.30 3.61 16.03
N GLN A 227 -12.38 3.99 15.35
CA GLN A 227 -13.18 5.16 15.71
C GLN A 227 -13.80 5.01 17.10
N LEU A 228 -14.36 3.84 17.43
CA LEU A 228 -14.93 3.56 18.75
C LEU A 228 -13.87 3.63 19.85
N ASN A 229 -12.68 3.09 19.62
CA ASN A 229 -11.56 3.19 20.55
C ASN A 229 -11.11 4.65 20.77
N ALA A 230 -11.04 5.44 19.70
CA ALA A 230 -10.71 6.86 19.80
C ALA A 230 -11.79 7.64 20.58
N TYR A 231 -13.07 7.34 20.32
CA TYR A 231 -14.19 7.92 21.05
C TYR A 231 -14.13 7.58 22.55
N ASN A 232 -13.86 6.32 22.91
CA ASN A 232 -13.74 5.91 24.30
C ASN A 232 -12.60 6.65 25.03
N LYS A 233 -11.43 6.77 24.41
CA LYS A 233 -10.30 7.55 24.96
C LYS A 233 -10.64 9.03 25.14
N LEU A 234 -11.36 9.61 24.18
CA LEU A 234 -11.81 11.00 24.27
C LEU A 234 -12.82 11.16 25.41
N ASN A 235 -13.75 10.21 25.56
CA ASN A 235 -14.73 10.21 26.63
C ASN A 235 -14.09 10.05 28.01
N GLU A 236 -13.06 9.20 28.15
CA GLU A 236 -12.27 9.09 29.38
C GLU A 236 -11.61 10.42 29.76
N LYS A 237 -10.95 11.08 28.79
CA LYS A 237 -10.38 12.43 28.99
C LYS A 237 -11.45 13.46 29.37
N TYR A 238 -12.61 13.40 28.73
CA TYR A 238 -13.74 14.28 29.02
C TYR A 238 -14.26 14.09 30.45
N ILE A 239 -14.44 12.84 30.89
CA ILE A 239 -14.85 12.51 32.27
C ILE A 239 -13.79 12.98 33.27
N ALA A 240 -12.51 12.77 32.99
CA ALA A 240 -11.41 13.25 33.83
C ALA A 240 -11.42 14.78 33.95
N SER A 241 -11.59 15.50 32.84
CA SER A 241 -11.70 16.97 32.83
C SER A 241 -12.90 17.46 33.64
N ARG A 242 -14.08 16.82 33.49
CA ARG A 242 -15.25 17.14 34.31
C ARG A 242 -15.00 16.97 35.81
N ARG A 243 -14.24 15.94 36.20
CA ARG A 243 -13.86 15.73 37.61
C ARG A 243 -13.00 16.89 38.12
N VAL A 244 -11.99 17.30 37.37
CA VAL A 244 -11.14 18.45 37.70
C VAL A 244 -11.97 19.73 37.86
N ILE A 245 -12.86 20.03 36.91
CA ILE A 245 -13.73 21.22 36.99
C ILE A 245 -14.62 21.19 38.23
N HIS A 246 -15.16 20.03 38.57
CA HIS A 246 -16.00 19.86 39.74
C HIS A 246 -15.20 20.09 41.04
N ASP A 247 -13.98 19.58 41.13
CA ASP A 247 -13.13 19.77 42.30
C ASP A 247 -12.70 21.24 42.44
N VAL A 248 -12.36 21.91 41.33
CA VAL A 248 -12.12 23.36 41.31
C VAL A 248 -13.33 24.15 41.83
N ARG A 249 -14.55 23.80 41.40
CA ARG A 249 -15.78 24.46 41.90
C ARG A 249 -15.96 24.28 43.41
N LYS A 250 -15.63 23.11 43.97
CA LYS A 250 -15.67 22.89 45.42
C LYS A 250 -14.67 23.76 46.17
N HIS A 251 -13.46 23.90 45.64
CA HIS A 251 -12.45 24.78 46.22
C HIS A 251 -12.88 26.25 46.19
N ILE A 252 -13.48 26.70 45.08
CA ILE A 252 -14.03 28.07 44.97
C ILE A 252 -15.14 28.29 46.01
N ALA A 253 -16.10 27.37 46.13
CA ALA A 253 -17.19 27.50 47.11
C ALA A 253 -16.67 27.52 48.57
N SER A 254 -15.61 26.75 48.85
CA SER A 254 -14.96 26.76 50.18
C SER A 254 -14.28 28.10 50.46
N LEU A 255 -13.62 28.69 49.46
CA LEU A 255 -13.01 30.01 49.55
C LEU A 255 -14.08 31.10 49.78
N GLU A 256 -15.18 31.07 49.02
CA GLU A 256 -16.31 32.00 49.19
C GLU A 256 -16.93 31.92 50.60
N GLY A 257 -17.05 30.72 51.16
CA GLY A 257 -17.50 30.52 52.54
C GLY A 257 -16.59 31.18 53.58
N LEU A 258 -15.26 31.05 53.42
CA LEU A 258 -14.28 31.69 54.31
C LEU A 258 -14.32 33.22 54.22
N ILE A 259 -14.50 33.75 53.01
CA ILE A 259 -14.66 35.20 52.76
C ILE A 259 -15.94 35.70 53.45
N THR A 260 -17.06 35.00 53.27
CA THR A 260 -18.36 35.37 53.86
C THR A 260 -18.34 35.33 55.39
N ALA A 261 -17.55 34.42 55.98
CA ALA A 261 -17.35 34.33 57.42
C ALA A 261 -16.40 35.39 58.00
N ASN A 262 -15.95 36.37 57.20
CA ASN A 262 -15.01 37.43 57.57
C ASN A 262 -13.64 36.92 58.07
N LYS A 263 -13.23 35.72 57.63
CA LYS A 263 -11.95 35.08 57.98
C LYS A 263 -10.87 35.34 56.93
N ALA A 264 -10.49 36.61 56.77
CA ALA A 264 -9.57 37.04 55.70
C ALA A 264 -8.22 36.30 55.69
N ASP A 265 -7.61 36.09 56.87
CA ASP A 265 -6.31 35.40 56.98
C ASP A 265 -6.37 33.91 56.59
N GLU A 266 -7.45 33.21 56.97
CA GLU A 266 -7.65 31.80 56.59
C GLU A 266 -7.94 31.68 55.08
N ALA A 267 -8.73 32.61 54.52
CA ALA A 267 -9.01 32.66 53.09
C ALA A 267 -7.75 32.92 52.24
N GLY A 268 -6.87 33.82 52.70
CA GLY A 268 -5.58 34.10 52.06
C GLY A 268 -4.68 32.87 52.01
N LYS A 269 -4.54 32.16 53.14
CA LYS A 269 -3.78 30.90 53.20
C LYS A 269 -4.38 29.81 52.30
N TYR A 270 -5.70 29.69 52.26
CA TYR A 270 -6.38 28.71 51.41
C TYR A 270 -6.21 29.01 49.92
N ARG A 271 -6.28 30.30 49.52
CA ARG A 271 -5.97 30.75 48.15
C ARG A 271 -4.55 30.35 47.75
N ASP A 272 -3.56 30.57 48.60
CA ASP A 272 -2.16 30.28 48.28
C ASP A 272 -1.91 28.77 48.17
N MET A 273 -2.56 27.97 49.02
CA MET A 273 -2.56 26.51 48.89
C MET A 273 -3.23 26.03 47.60
N LEU A 274 -4.39 26.60 47.24
CA LEU A 274 -5.09 26.28 46.00
C LEU A 274 -4.27 26.65 44.76
N ASN A 275 -3.63 27.83 44.75
CA ASN A 275 -2.73 28.25 43.70
C ASN A 275 -1.53 27.30 43.58
N SER A 276 -0.98 26.82 44.70
CA SER A 276 0.10 25.84 44.69
C SER A 276 -0.33 24.52 44.06
N GLU A 277 -1.52 24.01 44.39
CA GLU A 277 -2.07 22.79 43.77
C GLU A 277 -2.37 22.97 42.27
N LEU A 278 -2.93 24.12 41.88
CA LEU A 278 -3.20 24.42 40.47
C LEU A 278 -1.91 24.59 39.65
N ASN A 279 -0.86 25.19 40.24
CA ASN A 279 0.44 25.34 39.59
C ASN A 279 1.12 23.98 39.32
N LYS A 280 0.81 22.92 40.09
CA LYS A 280 1.29 21.56 39.78
C LYS A 280 0.67 20.99 38.50
N LEU A 281 -0.49 21.50 38.07
CA LEU A 281 -1.16 21.11 36.84
C LEU A 281 -0.63 21.87 35.62
N MET A 282 0.16 22.92 35.83
CA MET A 282 0.80 23.66 34.75
C MET A 282 2.11 22.99 34.32
N PRO A 283 2.47 23.09 33.04
CA PRO A 283 3.79 22.67 32.58
C PRO A 283 4.88 23.43 33.36
N ARG A 284 5.88 22.70 33.88
CA ARG A 284 7.04 23.27 34.60
C ARG A 284 8.05 23.93 33.66
N PHE A 285 8.02 23.55 32.40
CA PHE A 285 8.81 24.15 31.32
C PHE A 285 7.86 24.63 30.23
N GLU A 286 7.99 25.86 29.75
CA GLU A 286 7.17 26.38 28.66
C GLU A 286 8.04 27.17 27.69
N CYS A 287 7.82 26.96 26.40
CA CYS A 287 8.49 27.69 25.33
C CYS A 287 7.59 27.81 24.10
N ASP A 288 8.01 28.64 23.13
CA ASP A 288 7.24 28.94 21.92
C ASP A 288 6.88 27.68 21.10
N ASN A 289 7.70 26.64 21.17
CA ASN A 289 7.44 25.37 20.50
C ASN A 289 6.64 24.41 21.40
N SER A 290 5.35 24.23 21.08
CA SER A 290 4.44 23.36 21.84
C SER A 290 4.89 21.90 21.94
N ILE A 291 5.54 21.35 20.91
CA ILE A 291 6.05 19.97 20.93
C ILE A 291 7.22 19.86 21.90
N LEU A 292 8.15 20.80 21.86
CA LEU A 292 9.30 20.85 22.76
C LEU A 292 8.84 20.98 24.22
N THR A 293 7.85 21.84 24.47
CA THR A 293 7.19 21.97 25.77
C THR A 293 6.68 20.62 26.27
N VAL A 294 5.94 19.87 25.46
CA VAL A 294 5.40 18.55 25.85
C VAL A 294 6.51 17.53 26.11
N VAL A 295 7.49 17.42 25.20
CA VAL A 295 8.58 16.43 25.30
C VAL A 295 9.42 16.67 26.56
N ILE A 296 9.77 17.93 26.84
CA ILE A 296 10.58 18.28 28.01
C ILE A 296 9.80 18.07 29.31
N ASN A 297 8.52 18.48 29.39
CA ASN A 297 7.73 18.25 30.62
C ASN A 297 7.54 16.76 30.93
N ASN A 298 7.30 15.92 29.91
CA ASN A 298 7.25 14.47 30.10
C ASN A 298 8.56 13.93 30.72
N LYS A 299 9.70 14.52 30.37
CA LYS A 299 11.01 14.14 30.92
C LYS A 299 11.30 14.74 32.29
N ILE A 300 10.78 15.93 32.59
CA ILE A 300 10.79 16.48 33.95
C ILE A 300 9.99 15.57 34.90
N GLU A 301 8.82 15.10 34.50
CA GLU A 301 8.03 14.14 35.29
C GLU A 301 8.76 12.79 35.44
N ALA A 302 9.39 12.28 34.38
CA ALA A 302 10.21 11.09 34.47
C ALA A 302 11.42 11.26 35.40
N ALA A 303 12.03 12.46 35.44
CA ALA A 303 13.16 12.78 36.31
C ALA A 303 12.77 12.74 37.78
N ASP A 304 11.59 13.27 38.14
CA ASP A 304 11.05 13.19 39.51
C ASP A 304 10.89 11.72 39.95
N ASN A 305 10.32 10.88 39.08
CA ASN A 305 10.07 9.47 39.37
C ASN A 305 11.36 8.63 39.47
N MET A 306 12.35 8.94 38.64
CA MET A 306 13.63 8.22 38.58
C MET A 306 14.72 8.85 39.48
N LYS A 307 14.42 9.95 40.15
CA LYS A 307 15.35 10.78 40.94
C LYS A 307 16.62 11.13 40.16
N VAL A 308 16.43 11.73 38.99
CA VAL A 308 17.51 12.24 38.13
C VAL A 308 17.60 13.74 38.32
N ASP A 309 18.80 14.29 38.56
CA ASP A 309 19.02 15.74 38.48
C ASP A 309 18.98 16.18 37.01
N PHE A 310 17.78 16.59 36.55
CA PHE A 310 17.54 17.02 35.18
C PHE A 310 17.50 18.55 35.08
N LYS A 311 18.48 19.13 34.36
CA LYS A 311 18.56 20.58 34.11
C LYS A 311 18.24 20.89 32.66
N VAL A 312 17.42 21.92 32.45
CA VAL A 312 17.04 22.39 31.12
C VAL A 312 17.38 23.87 31.00
N ASN A 313 18.24 24.21 30.05
CA ASN A 313 18.49 25.58 29.61
C ASN A 313 18.09 25.73 28.14
N ALA A 314 16.98 26.40 27.86
CA ALA A 314 16.47 26.54 26.50
C ALA A 314 16.35 28.02 26.10
N GLU A 315 17.46 28.61 25.67
CA GLU A 315 17.55 30.02 25.28
C GLU A 315 16.99 30.28 23.88
N PHE A 316 17.05 29.30 22.97
CA PHE A 316 16.50 29.42 21.63
C PHE A 316 15.55 28.25 21.32
N THR A 317 14.25 28.54 21.18
CA THR A 317 13.21 27.51 21.01
C THR A 317 12.36 27.66 19.74
N GLN A 318 12.65 28.68 18.92
CA GLN A 318 11.99 28.92 17.63
C GLN A 318 12.48 27.93 16.57
N MET A 319 11.89 26.73 16.55
CA MET A 319 12.28 25.61 15.67
C MET A 319 11.21 25.24 14.63
N ASP A 320 10.33 26.18 14.26
CA ASP A 320 9.19 25.90 13.36
C ASP A 320 9.59 25.45 11.95
N PHE A 321 10.85 25.67 11.56
CA PHE A 321 11.41 25.15 10.32
C PHE A 321 11.71 23.64 10.36
N ILE A 322 11.68 23.02 11.54
CA ILE A 322 11.81 21.58 11.75
C ILE A 322 10.41 21.00 11.95
N SER A 323 10.10 19.86 11.32
CA SER A 323 8.77 19.28 11.44
C SER A 323 8.53 18.75 12.85
N ASN A 324 7.29 18.84 13.34
CA ASN A 324 6.90 18.33 14.67
C ASN A 324 7.30 16.85 14.89
N LEU A 325 7.22 16.02 13.83
CA LEU A 325 7.65 14.63 13.89
C LEU A 325 9.16 14.50 14.09
N ASP A 326 9.95 15.31 13.40
CA ASP A 326 11.41 15.28 13.50
C ASP A 326 11.90 15.89 14.81
N ILE A 327 11.28 16.96 15.32
CA ILE A 327 11.53 17.51 16.67
C ILE A 327 11.29 16.40 17.70
N THR A 328 10.12 15.74 17.64
CA THR A 328 9.79 14.63 18.55
C THR A 328 10.83 13.52 18.46
N ALA A 329 11.21 13.12 17.25
CA ALA A 329 12.20 12.07 17.04
C ALA A 329 13.59 12.45 17.58
N ILE A 330 14.04 13.69 17.39
CA ILE A 330 15.34 14.14 17.89
C ILE A 330 15.32 14.17 19.43
N PHE A 331 14.41 14.94 20.03
CA PHE A 331 14.42 15.18 21.47
C PHE A 331 14.04 13.94 22.28
N SER A 332 13.04 13.15 21.84
CA SER A 332 12.67 11.94 22.57
C SER A 332 13.80 10.92 22.55
N ASN A 333 14.43 10.66 21.40
CA ASN A 333 15.55 9.71 21.35
C ASN A 333 16.78 10.21 22.12
N LEU A 334 17.09 11.51 22.09
CA LEU A 334 18.19 12.08 22.87
C LEU A 334 17.98 11.90 24.37
N LEU A 335 16.80 12.32 24.87
CA LEU A 335 16.48 12.28 26.28
C LEU A 335 16.20 10.85 26.77
N ASP A 336 15.62 9.98 25.95
CA ASP A 336 15.50 8.56 26.27
C ASP A 336 16.88 7.92 26.46
N ASN A 337 17.81 8.15 25.54
CA ASN A 337 19.18 7.61 25.65
C ASN A 337 19.89 8.14 26.91
N ALA A 338 19.77 9.45 27.20
CA ALA A 338 20.38 10.06 28.37
C ALA A 338 19.81 9.49 29.68
N PHE A 339 18.49 9.37 29.77
CA PHE A 339 17.82 8.83 30.96
C PHE A 339 18.08 7.33 31.14
N GLU A 340 18.06 6.54 30.05
CA GLU A 340 18.41 5.12 30.10
C GLU A 340 19.84 4.91 30.61
N ALA A 341 20.80 5.69 30.11
CA ALA A 341 22.20 5.56 30.50
C ALA A 341 22.46 5.93 31.96
N CYS A 342 21.80 6.96 32.49
CA CYS A 342 21.97 7.35 33.89
C CYS A 342 21.19 6.43 34.86
N ALA A 343 20.14 5.75 34.40
CA ALA A 343 19.33 4.86 35.26
C ALA A 343 20.12 3.67 35.83
N GLU A 344 21.22 3.26 35.17
CA GLU A 344 22.12 2.20 35.64
C GLU A 344 23.00 2.63 36.83
N LEU A 345 23.08 3.94 37.12
CA LEU A 345 23.88 4.50 38.20
C LEU A 345 23.08 4.64 39.51
N PRO A 346 23.77 4.72 40.67
CA PRO A 346 23.16 5.14 41.94
C PRO A 346 22.46 6.49 41.82
N GLU A 347 21.36 6.68 42.56
CA GLU A 347 20.50 7.88 42.47
C GLU A 347 21.30 9.19 42.61
N GLU A 348 22.32 9.22 43.47
CA GLU A 348 23.12 10.43 43.74
C GLU A 348 24.03 10.83 42.56
N LYS A 349 24.26 9.92 41.62
CA LYS A 349 25.11 10.13 40.44
C LYS A 349 24.32 10.37 39.16
N ARG A 350 22.98 10.35 39.21
CA ARG A 350 22.14 10.51 38.03
C ARG A 350 22.00 11.98 37.67
N HIS A 351 22.62 12.37 36.56
CA HIS A 351 22.58 13.75 36.09
C HIS A 351 22.36 13.78 34.58
N VAL A 352 21.44 14.64 34.15
CA VAL A 352 21.18 14.93 32.74
C VAL A 352 21.03 16.45 32.59
N SER A 353 21.68 17.02 31.58
CA SER A 353 21.61 18.44 31.28
C SER A 353 21.33 18.63 29.80
N LEU A 354 20.27 19.39 29.49
CA LEU A 354 19.85 19.76 28.15
C LEU A 354 20.05 21.26 27.97
N SER A 355 20.83 21.63 26.96
CA SER A 355 21.03 23.01 26.54
C SER A 355 20.61 23.20 25.09
N ILE A 356 19.78 24.21 24.83
CA ILE A 356 19.30 24.58 23.50
C ILE A 356 19.60 26.06 23.30
N THR A 357 20.58 26.34 22.46
CA THR A 357 21.08 27.71 22.24
C THR A 357 21.20 28.01 20.75
N ARG A 358 21.26 29.30 20.41
CA ARG A 358 21.59 29.75 19.07
C ARG A 358 23.07 30.12 19.00
N ARG A 359 23.81 29.48 18.09
CA ARG A 359 25.19 29.85 17.76
C ARG A 359 25.25 30.34 16.33
N ASN A 360 25.28 31.66 16.14
CA ASN A 360 25.21 32.33 14.84
C ASN A 360 23.95 31.92 14.04
N TYR A 361 24.15 31.20 12.94
CA TYR A 361 23.12 30.71 12.03
C TYR A 361 22.71 29.26 12.32
N PHE A 362 23.05 28.72 13.49
CA PHE A 362 22.76 27.35 13.85
C PHE A 362 22.00 27.27 15.18
N VAL A 363 21.03 26.37 15.24
CA VAL A 363 20.52 25.83 16.50
C VAL A 363 21.52 24.81 17.00
N PHE A 364 22.00 25.01 18.22
CA PHE A 364 22.90 24.12 18.92
C PHE A 364 22.16 23.43 20.06
N ILE A 365 21.94 22.13 19.91
CA ILE A 365 21.34 21.27 20.93
C ILE A 365 22.47 20.45 21.54
N TYR A 366 22.62 20.56 22.85
CA TYR A 366 23.65 19.91 23.63
C TYR A 366 22.99 19.11 24.75
N VAL A 367 23.29 17.82 24.83
CA VAL A 367 22.83 16.94 25.90
C VAL A 367 24.04 16.26 26.51
N GLU A 368 24.19 16.40 27.82
CA GLU A 368 25.18 15.67 28.60
C GLU A 368 24.47 14.80 29.64
N ASN A 369 24.98 13.59 29.87
CA ASN A 369 24.49 12.72 30.92
C ASN A 369 25.61 11.89 31.55
N THR A 370 25.45 11.56 32.82
CA THR A 370 26.30 10.55 33.46
C THR A 370 25.98 9.17 32.90
N PHE A 371 26.99 8.31 32.80
CA PHE A 371 26.85 6.94 32.29
C PHE A 371 27.77 5.98 33.04
N ALA A 372 27.48 4.68 33.02
CA ALA A 372 28.38 3.66 33.56
C ALA A 372 29.55 3.40 32.58
N GLU A 373 30.78 3.19 33.09
CA GLU A 373 31.97 2.97 32.26
C GLU A 373 31.74 1.91 31.17
N VAL A 374 32.05 2.27 29.93
CA VAL A 374 31.88 1.39 28.77
C VAL A 374 33.21 0.68 28.47
N ASN A 375 33.18 -0.66 28.39
CA ASN A 375 34.33 -1.50 27.99
C ASN A 375 34.97 -1.01 26.68
N GLN A 376 36.31 -0.99 26.62
CA GLN A 376 37.12 -0.34 25.58
C GLN A 376 36.82 -0.78 24.13
N ASP A 377 36.29 -1.99 23.91
CA ASP A 377 35.94 -2.51 22.58
C ASP A 377 34.72 -1.81 21.92
N VAL A 378 33.89 -1.10 22.69
CA VAL A 378 32.69 -0.40 22.18
C VAL A 378 33.01 1.03 21.71
N LYS A 379 34.20 1.56 22.00
CA LYS A 379 34.58 2.96 21.70
C LYS A 379 34.70 3.29 20.20
N LYS A 380 34.86 2.31 19.31
CA LYS A 380 35.14 2.57 17.88
C LYS A 380 33.90 2.84 17.03
N GLN A 381 32.72 2.45 17.51
CA GLN A 381 31.41 2.79 16.94
C GLN A 381 30.48 2.71 18.14
N PHE A 382 29.95 3.83 18.67
CA PHE A 382 28.98 3.84 19.77
C PHE A 382 27.79 2.92 19.44
N ARG A 383 27.96 1.64 19.75
CA ARG A 383 27.07 0.53 19.43
C ARG A 383 26.27 0.25 20.67
N SER A 384 24.96 0.10 20.50
CA SER A 384 24.06 -0.24 21.60
C SER A 384 24.56 -1.49 22.34
N THR A 385 24.55 -1.44 23.66
CA THR A 385 24.90 -2.55 24.57
C THR A 385 23.75 -3.56 24.73
N LYS A 386 22.58 -3.33 24.12
CA LYS A 386 21.40 -4.21 24.20
C LYS A 386 21.52 -5.41 23.24
N LYS A 387 21.34 -6.64 23.75
CA LYS A 387 21.12 -7.83 22.90
C LYS A 387 19.85 -7.63 22.06
N GLY A 388 20.01 -7.56 20.72
CA GLY A 388 18.89 -7.49 19.78
C GLY A 388 18.47 -6.09 19.30
N HIS A 389 19.06 -5.00 19.82
CA HIS A 389 18.80 -3.64 19.34
C HIS A 389 20.05 -3.05 18.67
N GLN A 390 20.05 -2.96 17.34
CA GLN A 390 21.16 -2.38 16.58
C GLN A 390 21.14 -0.84 16.62
N GLY A 391 21.56 -0.17 17.71
CA GLY A 391 21.90 1.27 17.68
C GLY A 391 20.90 2.22 16.97
N ILE A 392 19.61 1.86 16.98
CA ILE A 392 18.59 2.41 16.05
C ILE A 392 18.34 3.88 16.37
N GLY A 393 18.37 4.25 17.66
CA GLY A 393 18.12 5.62 18.12
C GLY A 393 19.10 6.65 17.54
N MET A 394 20.40 6.39 17.59
CA MET A 394 21.41 7.32 17.05
C MET A 394 21.37 7.41 15.52
N SER A 395 21.04 6.31 14.82
CA SER A 395 20.81 6.31 13.37
C SER A 395 19.61 7.18 13.00
N ASN A 396 18.51 7.08 13.78
CA ASN A 396 17.30 7.87 13.58
C ASN A 396 17.56 9.37 13.79
N ILE A 397 18.27 9.74 14.87
CA ILE A 397 18.64 11.14 15.12
C ILE A 397 19.50 11.67 13.97
N ARG A 398 20.50 10.92 13.52
CA ARG A 398 21.37 11.30 12.40
C ARG A 398 20.59 11.51 11.10
N ASN A 399 19.64 10.62 10.80
CA ASN A 399 18.80 10.73 9.60
C ASN A 399 17.85 11.92 9.67
N ALA A 400 17.24 12.18 10.84
CA ALA A 400 16.40 13.35 11.07
C ALA A 400 17.20 14.65 10.90
N CYS A 401 18.41 14.75 11.48
CA CYS A 401 19.27 15.93 11.34
C CYS A 401 19.69 16.18 9.88
N LYS A 402 20.04 15.12 9.13
CA LYS A 402 20.47 15.22 7.73
C LYS A 402 19.41 15.84 6.81
N LYS A 403 18.12 15.64 7.09
CA LYS A 403 17.01 16.24 6.34
C LYS A 403 17.06 17.78 6.35
N TYR A 404 17.67 18.35 7.39
CA TYR A 404 17.82 19.78 7.59
C TYR A 404 19.25 20.26 7.38
N SER A 405 20.09 19.49 6.69
CA SER A 405 21.54 19.76 6.53
C SER A 405 22.26 19.94 7.86
N GLY A 406 21.74 19.34 8.93
CA GLY A 406 22.33 19.37 10.26
C GLY A 406 23.35 18.27 10.47
N ASN A 407 24.19 18.44 11.50
CA ASN A 407 25.19 17.48 11.91
C ASN A 407 24.89 16.95 13.32
N PHE A 408 25.29 15.70 13.56
CA PHE A 408 25.17 14.99 14.83
C PHE A 408 26.52 14.41 15.21
N ASN A 409 26.97 14.75 16.42
CA ASN A 409 28.19 14.25 17.03
C ASN A 409 27.88 13.68 18.43
N ALA A 410 28.58 12.61 18.81
CA ALA A 410 28.49 12.06 20.15
C ALA A 410 29.88 11.61 20.59
N HIS A 411 30.24 11.91 21.83
CA HIS A 411 31.54 11.58 22.39
C HIS A 411 31.44 11.40 23.91
N THR A 412 32.50 10.87 24.52
CA THR A 412 32.62 10.75 25.97
C THR A 412 33.75 11.65 26.44
N GLU A 413 33.48 12.47 27.45
CA GLU A 413 34.48 13.29 28.12
C GLU A 413 34.38 13.04 29.62
N ASN A 414 35.45 12.51 30.22
CA ASN A 414 35.45 12.04 31.61
C ASN A 414 34.31 11.02 31.87
N ASP A 415 33.48 11.27 32.88
CA ASP A 415 32.32 10.45 33.27
C ASP A 415 31.01 10.88 32.58
N MET A 416 31.11 11.73 31.54
CA MET A 416 29.96 12.28 30.82
C MET A 416 29.90 11.75 29.39
N PHE A 417 28.69 11.34 28.99
CA PHE A 417 28.34 11.11 27.60
C PHE A 417 27.73 12.39 27.04
N ILE A 418 28.32 12.91 25.96
CA ILE A 418 27.95 14.19 25.36
C ILE A 418 27.41 13.94 23.96
N THR A 419 26.25 14.52 23.68
CA THR A 419 25.63 14.53 22.35
C THR A 419 25.39 15.95 21.88
N GLU A 420 25.82 16.25 20.68
CA GLU A 420 25.78 17.57 20.08
C GLU A 420 25.08 17.52 18.72
N ILE A 421 24.14 18.43 18.52
CA ILE A 421 23.45 18.61 17.25
C ILE A 421 23.55 20.07 16.82
N LEU A 422 23.89 20.26 15.56
CA LEU A 422 23.97 21.55 14.88
C LEU A 422 23.00 21.54 13.70
N ILE A 423 21.99 22.40 13.70
CA ILE A 423 21.04 22.52 12.59
C ILE A 423 21.06 23.96 12.06
N PRO A 424 21.33 24.19 10.76
CA PRO A 424 21.23 25.52 10.15
C PRO A 424 19.83 26.11 10.29
N ILE A 425 19.76 27.38 10.69
CA ILE A 425 18.54 28.19 10.71
C ILE A 425 18.35 28.77 9.30
N PRO A 426 17.18 28.59 8.66
CA PRO A 426 16.90 29.19 7.36
C PRO A 426 16.98 30.73 7.37
N ASP A 427 17.46 31.33 6.27
CA ASP A 427 17.78 32.77 6.17
C ASP A 427 16.61 33.72 6.49
N ASN A 428 15.36 33.27 6.30
CA ASN A 428 14.16 34.04 6.62
C ASN A 428 13.93 34.21 8.13
N LEU A 429 14.40 33.27 8.96
CA LEU A 429 14.32 33.31 10.42
C LEU A 429 15.61 33.85 11.05
N ALA A 430 16.72 33.81 10.32
CA ALA A 430 18.00 34.31 10.80
C ALA A 430 18.03 35.84 10.98
N ASN A 431 17.24 36.58 10.18
CA ASN A 431 17.28 38.04 10.08
C ASN A 431 16.34 38.79 11.06
N ASP A 432 15.29 38.16 11.60
CA ASP A 432 14.31 38.83 12.46
C ASP A 432 14.90 39.28 13.82
N ASP A 433 15.88 38.54 14.37
CA ASP A 433 16.54 38.90 15.64
C ASP A 433 17.66 39.94 15.49
N MET A 434 18.24 40.12 14.30
CA MET A 434 19.26 41.17 14.08
C MET A 434 18.66 42.58 14.14
N LEU A 435 17.35 42.71 13.90
CA LEU A 435 16.63 43.98 14.05
C LEU A 435 16.39 44.33 15.53
N PHE A 436 16.17 43.34 16.41
CA PHE A 436 15.98 43.58 17.84
C PHE A 436 17.25 44.00 18.59
N LYS A 437 18.42 43.42 18.26
CA LYS A 437 19.70 43.84 18.87
C LYS A 437 20.20 45.21 18.41
N LYS A 438 19.67 45.76 17.31
CA LYS A 438 20.05 47.10 16.83
C LYS A 438 19.36 48.24 17.59
N HIS A 439 18.28 47.96 18.33
CA HIS A 439 17.50 48.96 19.08
C HIS A 439 17.83 49.06 20.58
N ILE A 440 18.76 48.25 21.10
CA ILE A 440 19.16 48.30 22.52
C ILE A 440 20.51 49.02 22.72
N ASN A 441 21.26 49.30 21.64
CA ASN A 441 22.55 50.01 21.69
C ASN A 441 22.56 51.36 20.94
N THR A 442 21.43 52.06 20.96
CA THR A 442 21.33 53.51 20.65
C THR A 442 20.56 54.16 21.76
#